data_AF-A0A0B2UCN5-F1
#
_entry.id   AF-A0A0B2UCN5-F1
#
_cell.length_a   1.000
_cell.length_b   1.000
_cell.length_c   1.000
_cell.angle_alpha   90.00
_cell.angle_beta   90.00
_cell.angle_gamma   90.00
#
_symmetry.space_group_name_H-M   'P 1'
#
loop_
_entity.id
_entity.type
_entity.pdbx_description
1 polymer ?
#
loop_
_entity_poly.entity_id
_entity_poly.type
_entity_poly.pdbx_seq_one_letter_code
_entity_poly.pdbx_strand_id
1 'polypeptide(L)'
;MPKLSLVIFYQIYVFPDAREKGMNIDIGYMLGASPWLVGENLEKLGVEILNKGITGQCHRDRKLLTGDSPLASNNLGKLAAETLLAEVKD
;
A
#
# COMPACT_ATOMS: atom_id res chain seq x y z
N MET A 1 -26.49 8.99 7.22
CA MET A 1 -25.26 8.81 8.04
C MET A 1 -24.16 8.35 7.10
N PRO A 2 -22.95 8.94 7.09
CA PRO A 2 -21.84 8.36 6.35
C PRO A 2 -21.61 6.93 6.88
N LYS A 3 -21.50 5.94 5.99
CA LYS A 3 -21.16 4.57 6.39
C LYS A 3 -19.76 4.59 6.99
N LEU A 4 -19.62 4.13 8.23
CA LEU A 4 -18.31 3.93 8.85
C LEU A 4 -17.52 2.91 8.02
N SER A 5 -16.34 3.29 7.54
CA SER A 5 -15.46 2.39 6.79
C SER A 5 -14.71 1.48 7.79
N LEU A 6 -14.68 0.17 7.51
CA LEU A 6 -14.02 -0.84 8.34
C LEU A 6 -12.50 -0.61 8.45
N VAL A 7 -11.92 0.12 7.49
CA VAL A 7 -10.48 0.35 7.37
C VAL A 7 -10.06 1.74 7.83
N ILE A 8 -10.97 2.52 8.43
CA ILE A 8 -10.64 3.83 9.01
C ILE A 8 -9.48 3.68 10.01
N PHE A 9 -8.52 4.61 9.93
CA PHE A 9 -7.30 4.67 10.73
C PHE A 9 -6.36 3.46 10.56
N TYR A 10 -6.48 2.67 9.49
CA TYR A 10 -5.39 1.78 9.11
C TYR A 10 -4.26 2.56 8.46
N GLN A 11 -3.03 2.19 8.80
CA GLN A 11 -1.81 2.69 8.19
C GLN A 11 -1.28 1.68 7.18
N ILE A 12 -0.88 2.16 6.00
CA ILE A 12 -0.38 1.29 4.94
C ILE A 12 0.81 1.90 4.19
N TYR A 13 1.55 1.02 3.51
CA TYR A 13 2.29 1.38 2.30
C TYR A 13 1.54 0.96 1.04
N VAL A 14 1.57 1.81 0.02
CA VAL A 14 0.92 1.58 -1.28
C VAL A 14 1.71 2.24 -2.40
N PHE A 15 1.54 1.79 -3.64
CA PHE A 15 2.20 2.43 -4.78
C PHE A 15 1.77 3.91 -4.91
N PRO A 16 2.70 4.88 -5.02
CA PRO A 16 2.35 6.30 -5.01
C PRO A 16 1.61 6.75 -6.27
N ASP A 17 0.45 7.39 -6.09
CA ASP A 17 -0.36 7.96 -7.17
C ASP A 17 0.41 8.98 -8.03
N ALA A 18 1.39 9.68 -7.46
CA ALA A 18 2.24 10.62 -8.19
C ALA A 18 3.06 9.95 -9.31
N ARG A 19 3.45 8.68 -9.13
CA ARG A 19 4.14 7.92 -10.19
C ARG A 19 3.16 7.45 -11.25
N GLU A 20 1.95 7.08 -10.85
CA GLU A 20 0.89 6.65 -11.75
C GLU A 20 0.43 7.77 -12.70
N LYS A 21 0.30 8.99 -12.19
CA LYS A 21 -0.06 10.19 -12.97
C LYS A 21 1.09 10.75 -13.81
N GLY A 22 2.34 10.38 -13.52
CA GLY A 22 3.52 10.99 -14.13
C GLY A 22 4.37 9.94 -14.85
N MET A 23 5.49 9.59 -14.24
CA MET A 23 6.55 8.76 -14.82
C MET A 23 6.04 7.51 -15.55
N ASN A 24 5.03 6.81 -15.02
CA ASN A 24 4.51 5.58 -15.65
C ASN A 24 3.96 5.83 -17.06
N ILE A 25 3.35 7.00 -17.30
CA ILE A 25 2.86 7.39 -18.62
C ILE A 25 4.02 7.91 -19.48
N ASP A 26 4.89 8.75 -18.91
CA ASP A 26 5.98 9.40 -19.65
C ASP A 26 6.94 8.40 -20.30
N ILE A 27 7.18 7.25 -19.66
CA ILE A 27 8.06 6.18 -20.18
C ILE A 27 7.33 5.13 -21.01
N GLY A 28 6.01 5.27 -21.21
CA GLY A 28 5.19 4.30 -21.93
C GLY A 28 4.95 2.99 -21.18
N TYR A 29 5.16 2.95 -19.86
CA TYR A 29 4.74 1.80 -19.04
C TYR A 29 3.20 1.69 -19.01
N MET A 30 2.53 2.83 -18.92
CA MET A 30 1.09 2.99 -19.08
C MET A 30 0.82 3.80 -20.34
N LEU A 31 -0.19 3.39 -21.12
CA LEU A 31 -0.57 4.08 -22.36
C LEU A 31 -1.54 5.26 -22.14
N GLY A 32 -1.94 5.52 -20.89
CA GLY A 32 -2.84 6.61 -20.52
C GLY A 32 -3.09 6.65 -19.02
N ALA A 33 -3.76 7.71 -18.56
CA ALA A 33 -4.08 7.88 -17.14
C ALA A 33 -5.16 6.89 -16.68
N SER A 34 -4.99 6.36 -15.46
CA SER A 34 -6.02 5.55 -14.81
C SER A 34 -7.26 6.40 -14.51
N PRO A 35 -8.50 5.88 -14.69
CA PRO A 35 -9.73 6.61 -14.37
C PRO A 35 -9.92 6.85 -12.86
N TRP A 36 -9.14 6.18 -12.02
CA TRP A 36 -9.15 6.34 -10.57
C TRP A 36 -7.77 6.00 -10.00
N LEU A 37 -7.52 6.49 -8.78
CA LEU A 37 -6.26 6.30 -8.09
C LEU A 37 -6.44 5.53 -6.80
N VAL A 38 -5.53 4.61 -6.53
CA VAL A 38 -5.60 3.74 -5.36
C VAL A 38 -5.42 4.55 -4.09
N GLY A 39 -4.40 5.42 -4.03
CA GLY A 39 -4.08 6.20 -2.84
C GLY A 39 -5.22 7.13 -2.46
N GLU A 40 -5.65 7.99 -3.40
CA GLU A 40 -6.77 8.92 -3.19
C GLU A 40 -8.07 8.21 -2.74
N ASN A 41 -8.35 7.01 -3.25
CA ASN A 41 -9.55 6.27 -2.86
C ASN A 41 -9.42 5.65 -1.47
N LEU A 42 -8.23 5.22 -1.06
CA LEU A 42 -7.98 4.72 0.30
C LEU A 42 -8.03 5.86 1.33
N GLU A 43 -7.48 7.03 1.02
CA GLU A 43 -7.59 8.21 1.88
C GLU A 43 -9.05 8.64 2.09
N LYS A 44 -9.89 8.60 1.04
CA LYS A 44 -11.35 8.85 1.17
C LYS A 44 -12.05 7.85 2.10
N LEU A 45 -11.51 6.65 2.25
CA LEU A 45 -11.99 5.63 3.18
C LEU A 45 -11.40 5.77 4.60
N GLY A 46 -10.56 6.79 4.84
CA GLY A 46 -9.94 7.10 6.12
C GLY A 46 -8.66 6.31 6.42
N VAL A 47 -8.02 5.75 5.41
CA VAL A 47 -6.71 5.08 5.52
C VAL A 47 -5.59 6.12 5.51
N GLU A 48 -4.57 5.93 6.34
CA GLU A 48 -3.36 6.75 6.36
C GLU A 48 -2.27 6.09 5.50
N ILE A 49 -1.81 6.82 4.48
CA ILE A 49 -0.72 6.38 3.58
C ILE A 49 0.61 6.91 4.11
N LEU A 50 1.53 6.00 4.44
CA LEU A 50 2.78 6.36 5.10
C LEU A 50 3.91 6.74 4.13
N ASN A 51 3.86 6.29 2.86
CA ASN A 51 4.95 6.49 1.89
C ASN A 51 4.60 7.54 0.83
N LYS A 52 5.62 8.30 0.41
CA LYS A 52 5.55 9.20 -0.76
C LYS A 52 6.28 8.65 -1.99
N GLY A 53 7.13 7.65 -1.79
CA GLY A 53 7.98 7.06 -2.83
C GLY A 53 7.97 5.53 -2.76
N ILE A 54 8.82 4.93 -3.59
CA ILE A 54 9.04 3.47 -3.62
C ILE A 54 10.49 3.20 -3.21
N THR A 55 10.67 2.47 -2.12
CA THR A 55 11.97 2.14 -1.53
C THR A 55 12.07 0.67 -1.10
N GLY A 56 11.00 -0.11 -1.29
CA GLY A 56 10.93 -1.51 -0.86
C GLY A 56 10.53 -1.66 0.61
N GLN A 57 9.88 -0.64 1.17
CA GLN A 57 9.42 -0.63 2.55
C GLN A 57 8.17 -1.50 2.73
N CYS A 58 8.06 -2.12 3.90
CA CYS A 58 6.90 -2.87 4.35
C CYS A 58 6.39 -2.32 5.68
N HIS A 59 5.07 -2.36 5.88
CA HIS A 59 4.43 -1.92 7.11
C HIS A 59 3.48 -2.99 7.63
N ARG A 60 3.45 -3.15 8.95
CA ARG A 60 2.48 -3.96 9.67
C ARG A 60 1.65 -3.04 10.54
N ASP A 61 0.35 -3.04 10.31
CA ASP A 61 -0.63 -2.44 11.20
C ASP A 61 -1.60 -3.54 11.66
N ARG A 62 -1.55 -3.91 12.95
CA ARG A 62 -2.30 -5.04 13.52
C ARG A 62 -2.03 -6.34 12.72
N LYS A 63 -3.01 -6.80 11.92
CA LYS A 63 -2.94 -7.97 11.04
C LYS A 63 -2.85 -7.60 9.55
N LEU A 64 -2.84 -6.30 9.21
CA LEU A 64 -2.67 -5.81 7.85
C LEU A 64 -1.17 -5.63 7.55
N LEU A 65 -0.67 -6.37 6.56
CA LEU A 65 0.72 -6.31 6.11
C LEU A 65 0.75 -5.73 4.70
N THR A 66 1.54 -4.68 4.48
CA THR A 66 1.58 -3.96 3.20
C THR A 66 3.02 -3.67 2.76
N GLY A 67 3.21 -3.44 1.46
CA GLY A 67 4.48 -3.07 0.85
C GLY A 67 4.28 -2.00 -0.22
N ASP A 68 5.26 -1.12 -0.39
CA ASP A 68 5.12 0.09 -1.23
C ASP A 68 5.13 -0.17 -2.75
N SER A 69 5.72 -1.27 -3.21
CA SER A 69 6.06 -1.49 -4.63
C SER A 69 6.60 -2.90 -4.88
N PRO A 70 6.91 -3.28 -6.14
CA PRO A 70 7.64 -4.52 -6.42
C PRO A 70 8.97 -4.66 -5.68
N LEU A 71 9.61 -3.55 -5.28
CA LEU A 71 10.85 -3.59 -4.49
C LEU A 71 10.62 -4.18 -3.09
N ALA A 72 9.38 -4.14 -2.59
CA ALA A 72 9.01 -4.65 -1.28
C ALA A 72 8.76 -6.17 -1.27
N SER A 73 8.72 -6.86 -2.42
CA SER A 73 8.26 -8.26 -2.50
C SER A 73 9.00 -9.23 -1.57
N ASN A 74 10.34 -9.17 -1.54
CA ASN A 74 11.14 -10.04 -0.67
C ASN A 74 10.95 -9.69 0.83
N ASN A 75 10.91 -8.40 1.15
CA ASN A 75 10.76 -7.94 2.53
C ASN A 75 9.36 -8.25 3.07
N LEU A 76 8.33 -8.14 2.23
CA LEU A 76 6.95 -8.46 2.60
C LEU A 76 6.79 -9.96 2.87
N GLY A 77 7.45 -10.81 2.08
CA GLY A 77 7.47 -12.25 2.32
C GLY A 77 8.09 -12.61 3.68
N LYS A 78 9.22 -11.99 4.03
CA LYS A 78 9.85 -12.16 5.36
C LYS A 78 8.94 -11.69 6.49
N LEU A 79 8.38 -10.47 6.37
CA LEU A 79 7.45 -9.91 7.36
C LEU A 79 6.23 -10.80 7.57
N ALA A 80 5.65 -11.33 6.49
CA ALA A 80 4.51 -12.23 6.57
C ALA A 80 4.88 -13.55 7.26
N ALA A 81 6.00 -14.18 6.87
CA ALA A 81 6.45 -15.43 7.48
C ALA A 81 6.72 -15.26 8.98
N GLU A 82 7.43 -14.20 9.37
CA GLU A 82 7.71 -13.88 10.78
C GLU A 82 6.43 -13.63 11.58
N THR A 83 5.51 -12.83 11.02
CA THR A 83 4.24 -12.49 11.68
C THR A 83 3.36 -13.72 11.88
N LEU A 84 3.21 -14.56 10.85
CA LEU A 84 2.38 -15.76 10.90
C LEU A 84 2.97 -16.83 11.82
N LEU A 85 4.29 -17.05 11.76
CA LEU A 85 4.95 -18.01 12.65
C LEU A 85 4.91 -17.57 14.12
N ALA A 86 4.91 -16.26 14.39
CA ALA A 86 4.77 -15.75 15.75
C ALA A 86 3.36 -15.97 16.33
N GLU A 87 2.31 -15.97 15.49
CA GLU A 87 0.92 -16.20 15.93
C GLU A 87 0.65 -17.67 16.30
N VAL A 88 1.40 -18.61 15.74
CA VAL A 88 1.23 -20.06 15.97
C VAL A 88 2.25 -20.66 16.92
N LYS A 89 3.14 -19.83 17.49
CA LYS A 89 4.05 -20.25 18.56
C LYS A 89 3.30 -20.16 19.89
N ASP A 90 3.37 -21.25 20.65
CA ASP A 90 2.73 -21.44 21.96
C ASP A 90 3.04 -20.32 22.97
#